data_AF-A0A1I8ASG7-F1
#
_entry.id   AF-A0A1I8ASG7-F1
#
_cell.length_a   1.000
_cell.length_b   1.000
_cell.length_c   1.000
_cell.angle_alpha   90.00
_cell.angle_beta   90.00
_cell.angle_gamma   90.00
#
_symmetry.space_group_name_H-M   'P 1'
#
loop_
_entity.id
_entity.type
_entity.pdbx_description
1 polymer ?
#
loop_
_entity_poly.entity_id
_entity_poly.type
_entity_poly.pdbx_seq_one_letter_code
_entity_poly.pdbx_strand_id
1 'polypeptide(L)'
;MDANLLLGIVSVLHLYALAAVYSLAELLVTIYDYFQGHDKTYYMKKVRSSGKYKKGKKIALVTGGAGAIGRKIVEYLLDLEYEVYVMGHGVDDLRHLGVSEENICEVDMADCIEVSRCLQRWSKSMERVTLLFACHGVMACGKDTSNYGIEKHMAVNFLSNVFLINTILQKFGNSNCRMIFLSSATLHAAHLWDPQEFSSVDAFRRYRNGYHSYALSKYCLSRYIYLYSNHTDRTIDMVSVHPGIVPTALYNNVNILWRFFIQSVLKHVLWTPSTAALKLIEAAHSDLIPGAYYEYGRAMDSSFRGKDDANFMRSVQKINSEVFAKLPEERSK
;
A
#
# COMPACT_ATOMS: atom_id res chain seq x y z
N MET A 1 19.14 3.92 31.03
CA MET A 1 18.71 4.26 29.66
C MET A 1 17.20 4.10 29.61
N ASP A 2 16.45 5.10 29.16
CA ASP A 2 14.99 5.02 29.02
C ASP A 2 14.60 3.80 28.16
N ALA A 3 13.68 2.96 28.65
CA ALA A 3 13.23 1.76 27.94
C ALA A 3 12.69 2.09 26.54
N ASN A 4 12.09 3.27 26.36
CA ASN A 4 11.62 3.75 25.06
C ASN A 4 12.78 4.08 24.10
N LEU A 5 13.87 4.62 24.62
CA LEU A 5 15.07 4.92 23.84
C LEU A 5 15.77 3.64 23.39
N LEU A 6 15.91 2.67 24.28
CA LEU A 6 16.49 1.36 23.95
C LEU A 6 15.66 0.65 22.87
N LEU A 7 14.34 0.58 23.04
CA LEU A 7 13.45 -0.04 22.07
C LEU A 7 13.49 0.69 20.72
N GLY A 8 13.62 2.02 20.73
CA GLY A 8 13.81 2.82 19.53
C GLY A 8 15.09 2.44 18.77
N ILE A 9 16.22 2.33 19.47
CA ILE A 9 17.52 1.93 18.89
C ILE A 9 17.43 0.50 18.33
N VAL A 10 16.91 -0.44 19.12
CA VAL A 10 16.75 -1.85 18.71
C VAL A 10 15.86 -1.96 17.46
N SER A 11 14.77 -1.21 17.41
CA SER A 11 13.87 -1.18 16.24
C SER A 11 14.61 -0.72 14.99
N VAL A 12 15.40 0.35 15.07
CA VAL A 12 16.15 0.87 13.93
C VAL A 12 17.21 -0.12 13.45
N LEU A 13 17.98 -0.70 14.38
CA LEU A 13 18.99 -1.72 14.04
C LEU A 13 18.37 -2.95 13.37
N HIS A 14 17.23 -3.41 13.90
CA HIS A 14 16.50 -4.53 13.33
C HIS A 14 16.00 -4.24 11.92
N LEU A 15 15.48 -3.03 11.65
CA LEU A 15 15.06 -2.65 10.30
C LEU A 15 16.25 -2.56 9.31
N TYR A 16 17.43 -2.14 9.76
CA TYR A 16 18.63 -2.20 8.91
C TYR A 16 19.06 -3.64 8.62
N ALA A 17 18.97 -4.54 9.61
CA ALA A 17 19.24 -5.96 9.39
C ALA A 17 18.25 -6.57 8.38
N LEU A 18 16.94 -6.26 8.51
CA LEU A 18 15.94 -6.64 7.51
C LEU A 18 16.28 -6.06 6.14
N ALA A 19 16.64 -4.77 6.05
CA ALA A 19 17.01 -4.17 4.78
C ALA A 19 18.18 -4.89 4.10
N ALA A 20 19.20 -5.32 4.85
CA ALA A 20 20.32 -6.08 4.32
C ALA A 20 19.89 -7.46 3.77
N VAL A 21 19.09 -8.20 4.54
CA VAL A 21 18.58 -9.52 4.13
C VAL A 21 17.73 -9.42 2.88
N TYR A 22 16.82 -8.44 2.82
CA TYR A 22 15.91 -8.27 1.68
C TYR A 22 16.64 -7.71 0.46
N SER A 23 17.67 -6.87 0.63
CA SER A 23 18.52 -6.45 -0.49
C SER A 23 19.24 -7.63 -1.14
N LEU A 24 19.72 -8.59 -0.34
CA LEU A 24 20.33 -9.82 -0.84
C LEU A 24 19.28 -10.72 -1.53
N ALA A 25 18.10 -10.87 -0.93
CA ALA A 25 17.02 -11.65 -1.54
C ALA A 25 16.61 -11.07 -2.91
N GLU A 26 16.48 -9.75 -3.03
CA GLU A 26 16.19 -9.07 -4.30
C GLU A 26 17.26 -9.32 -5.35
N LEU A 27 18.54 -9.23 -4.97
CA LEU A 27 19.65 -9.54 -5.87
C LEU A 27 19.53 -10.97 -6.41
N LEU A 28 19.25 -11.95 -5.54
CA LEU A 28 19.08 -13.33 -5.94
C LEU A 28 17.89 -13.52 -6.88
N VAL A 29 16.76 -12.85 -6.62
CA VAL A 29 15.59 -12.89 -7.51
C VAL A 29 15.90 -12.23 -8.86
N THR A 30 16.62 -11.11 -8.87
CA THR A 30 17.04 -10.42 -10.10
C THR A 30 18.00 -11.28 -10.93
N ILE A 31 18.96 -11.95 -10.29
CA ILE A 31 19.86 -12.89 -10.95
C ILE A 31 19.06 -14.04 -11.55
N TYR A 32 18.11 -14.61 -10.80
CA TYR A 32 17.24 -15.67 -11.29
C TYR A 32 16.43 -15.23 -12.50
N ASP A 33 15.75 -14.08 -12.42
CA ASP A 33 14.96 -13.53 -13.52
C ASP A 33 15.81 -13.24 -14.77
N TYR A 34 17.04 -12.76 -14.59
CA TYR A 34 17.99 -12.57 -15.70
C TYR A 34 18.31 -13.89 -16.41
N PHE A 35 18.67 -14.94 -15.66
CA PHE A 35 18.98 -16.25 -16.24
C PHE A 35 17.77 -16.94 -16.88
N GLN A 36 16.55 -16.68 -16.39
CA GLN A 36 15.32 -17.19 -16.99
C GLN A 36 14.78 -16.34 -18.15
N GLY A 37 15.40 -15.19 -18.45
CA GLY A 37 14.90 -14.26 -19.46
C GLY A 37 13.55 -13.62 -19.08
N HIS A 38 13.27 -13.48 -17.78
CA HIS A 38 12.05 -12.84 -17.25
C HIS A 38 12.16 -11.31 -17.33
N ASP A 39 12.08 -10.76 -18.53
CA ASP A 39 12.10 -9.33 -18.80
C ASP A 39 10.69 -8.69 -18.80
N LYS A 40 10.59 -7.40 -19.15
CA LYS A 40 9.30 -6.71 -19.33
C LYS A 40 8.37 -7.47 -20.28
N THR A 41 8.91 -7.96 -21.40
CA THR A 41 8.14 -8.66 -22.43
C THR A 41 7.52 -9.94 -21.88
N TYR A 42 8.30 -10.71 -21.11
CA TYR A 42 7.83 -11.91 -20.42
C TYR A 42 6.64 -11.61 -19.50
N TYR A 43 6.79 -10.65 -18.57
CA TYR A 43 5.73 -10.33 -17.61
C TYR A 43 4.47 -9.80 -18.31
N MET A 44 4.62 -8.90 -19.29
CA MET A 44 3.48 -8.37 -20.04
C MET A 44 2.76 -9.45 -20.85
N LYS A 45 3.51 -10.38 -21.47
CA LYS A 45 2.92 -11.54 -22.16
C LYS A 45 2.16 -12.44 -21.19
N LYS A 46 2.74 -12.74 -20.02
CA LYS A 46 2.11 -13.55 -18.97
C LYS A 46 0.79 -12.92 -18.51
N VAL A 47 0.80 -11.61 -18.22
CA VAL A 47 -0.40 -10.84 -17.84
C VAL A 47 -1.47 -10.89 -18.93
N ARG A 48 -1.12 -10.62 -20.19
CA ARG A 48 -2.06 -10.68 -21.33
C ARG A 48 -2.63 -12.09 -21.55
N SER A 49 -1.82 -13.13 -21.33
CA SER A 49 -2.26 -14.52 -21.47
C SER A 49 -3.15 -15.02 -20.33
N SER A 50 -3.13 -14.38 -19.16
CA SER A 50 -3.88 -14.81 -17.96
C SER A 50 -5.39 -14.95 -18.20
N GLY A 51 -5.94 -14.23 -19.19
CA GLY A 51 -7.37 -14.23 -19.47
C GLY A 51 -8.22 -13.48 -18.46
N LYS A 52 -7.64 -13.02 -17.34
CA LYS A 52 -8.35 -12.23 -16.34
C LYS A 52 -8.77 -10.90 -16.94
N TYR A 53 -9.99 -10.48 -16.59
CA TYR A 53 -10.56 -9.19 -16.99
C TYR A 53 -10.70 -8.99 -18.52
N LYS A 54 -10.76 -10.08 -19.31
CA LYS A 54 -11.00 -10.03 -20.77
C LYS A 54 -12.42 -9.58 -21.16
N LYS A 55 -13.39 -9.73 -20.25
CA LYS A 55 -14.80 -9.37 -20.50
C LYS A 55 -15.15 -8.09 -19.74
N GLY A 56 -15.78 -7.15 -20.44
CA GLY A 56 -16.21 -5.87 -19.89
C GLY A 56 -15.11 -4.81 -19.83
N LYS A 57 -15.49 -3.63 -19.35
CA LYS A 57 -14.61 -2.46 -19.25
C LYS A 57 -13.55 -2.68 -18.16
N LYS A 58 -12.28 -2.51 -18.51
CA LYS A 58 -11.14 -2.64 -17.60
C LYS A 58 -10.88 -1.31 -16.90
N ILE A 59 -11.40 -1.14 -15.69
CA ILE A 59 -11.17 0.08 -14.89
C ILE A 59 -10.20 -0.21 -13.76
N ALA A 60 -9.12 0.57 -13.68
CA ALA A 60 -8.16 0.50 -12.58
C ALA A 60 -8.10 1.82 -11.80
N LEU A 61 -8.07 1.74 -10.48
CA LEU A 61 -7.78 2.85 -9.60
C LEU A 61 -6.35 2.70 -9.05
N VAL A 62 -5.54 3.75 -9.17
CA VAL A 62 -4.17 3.79 -8.65
C VAL A 62 -4.05 4.97 -7.69
N THR A 63 -3.72 4.71 -6.43
CA THR A 63 -3.36 5.78 -5.49
C THR A 63 -1.84 5.96 -5.44
N GLY A 64 -1.36 7.19 -5.23
CA GLY A 64 0.07 7.48 -5.26
C GLY A 64 0.70 7.30 -6.65
N GLY A 65 -0.09 7.53 -7.72
CA GLY A 65 0.36 7.32 -9.10
C GLY A 65 1.50 8.23 -9.55
N ALA A 66 1.77 9.33 -8.84
CA ALA A 66 2.94 10.19 -9.08
C ALA A 66 4.25 9.59 -8.52
N GLY A 67 4.14 8.66 -7.57
CA GLY A 67 5.27 7.94 -6.99
C GLY A 67 5.94 7.01 -8.01
N ALA A 68 7.20 6.65 -7.79
CA ALA A 68 7.98 5.93 -8.79
C ALA A 68 7.37 4.57 -9.21
N ILE A 69 6.85 3.79 -8.25
CA ILE A 69 6.18 2.51 -8.54
C ILE A 69 4.80 2.76 -9.14
N GLY A 70 4.01 3.65 -8.52
CA GLY A 70 2.66 4.00 -8.98
C GLY A 70 2.64 4.48 -10.42
N ARG A 71 3.59 5.33 -10.82
CA ARG A 71 3.73 5.84 -12.20
C ARG A 71 3.94 4.70 -13.19
N LYS A 72 4.82 3.74 -12.87
CA LYS A 72 5.04 2.57 -13.72
C LYS A 72 3.83 1.65 -13.79
N ILE A 73 3.07 1.53 -12.70
CA ILE A 73 1.79 0.81 -12.73
C ILE A 73 0.80 1.50 -13.67
N VAL A 74 0.68 2.84 -13.61
CA VAL A 74 -0.18 3.61 -14.53
C VAL A 74 0.23 3.37 -15.99
N GLU A 75 1.52 3.53 -16.32
CA GLU A 75 2.04 3.26 -17.68
C GLU A 75 1.66 1.87 -18.18
N TYR A 76 1.89 0.82 -17.38
CA TYR A 76 1.63 -0.55 -17.79
C TYR A 76 0.14 -0.90 -17.85
N LEU A 77 -0.70 -0.29 -17.01
CA LEU A 77 -2.14 -0.46 -17.09
C LEU A 77 -2.71 0.18 -18.37
N LEU A 78 -2.19 1.34 -18.77
CA LEU A 78 -2.52 1.96 -20.06
C LEU A 78 -2.07 1.05 -21.24
N ASP A 79 -0.85 0.49 -21.18
CA ASP A 79 -0.36 -0.52 -22.16
C ASP A 79 -1.23 -1.81 -22.22
N LEU A 80 -2.04 -2.05 -21.17
CA LEU A 80 -2.97 -3.18 -21.06
C LEU A 80 -4.43 -2.77 -21.34
N GLU A 81 -4.64 -1.55 -21.83
CA GLU A 81 -5.91 -0.96 -22.23
C GLU A 81 -6.90 -0.84 -21.07
N TYR A 82 -6.40 -0.55 -19.87
CA TYR A 82 -7.24 -0.11 -18.75
C TYR A 82 -7.59 1.37 -18.91
N GLU A 83 -8.82 1.72 -18.57
CA GLU A 83 -9.14 3.07 -18.14
C GLU A 83 -8.60 3.25 -16.72
N VAL A 84 -7.70 4.20 -16.54
CA VAL A 84 -6.98 4.40 -15.28
C VAL A 84 -7.49 5.66 -14.59
N TYR A 85 -7.96 5.51 -13.35
CA TYR A 85 -8.24 6.58 -12.40
C TYR A 85 -7.05 6.70 -11.45
N VAL A 86 -6.56 7.92 -11.23
CA VAL A 86 -5.37 8.16 -10.43
C VAL A 86 -5.61 9.25 -9.40
N MET A 87 -5.28 8.95 -8.14
CA MET A 87 -5.35 9.94 -7.06
C MET A 87 -4.09 9.98 -6.19
N GLY A 88 -3.86 11.12 -5.55
CA GLY A 88 -2.77 11.33 -4.60
C GLY A 88 -2.05 12.65 -4.84
N HIS A 89 -0.92 12.86 -4.19
CA HIS A 89 -0.12 14.08 -4.37
C HIS A 89 0.74 14.05 -5.64
N GLY A 90 0.78 15.17 -6.37
CA GLY A 90 1.58 15.37 -7.57
C GLY A 90 1.07 14.61 -8.81
N VAL A 91 -0.20 14.22 -8.85
CA VAL A 91 -0.75 13.39 -9.93
C VAL A 91 -1.15 14.18 -11.17
N ASP A 92 -1.26 15.50 -11.06
CA ASP A 92 -1.61 16.40 -12.17
C ASP A 92 -0.72 16.21 -13.40
N ASP A 93 0.56 15.91 -13.20
CA ASP A 93 1.48 15.71 -14.30
C ASP A 93 1.10 14.50 -15.15
N LEU A 94 0.39 13.48 -14.64
CA LEU A 94 0.16 12.21 -15.33
C LEU A 94 -0.69 12.29 -16.60
N ARG A 95 -1.26 13.48 -16.91
CA ARG A 95 -1.89 13.77 -18.22
C ARG A 95 -0.97 13.45 -19.39
N HIS A 96 0.34 13.68 -19.26
CA HIS A 96 1.30 13.39 -20.34
C HIS A 96 1.44 11.90 -20.66
N LEU A 97 0.99 11.01 -19.76
CA LEU A 97 0.98 9.56 -19.98
C LEU A 97 -0.27 9.08 -20.72
N GLY A 98 -1.26 9.96 -20.96
CA GLY A 98 -2.53 9.60 -21.58
C GLY A 98 -3.66 9.25 -20.61
N VAL A 99 -3.52 9.62 -19.32
CA VAL A 99 -4.63 9.55 -18.37
C VAL A 99 -5.56 10.74 -18.60
N SER A 100 -6.87 10.48 -18.76
CA SER A 100 -7.87 11.55 -18.94
C SER A 100 -7.90 12.49 -17.74
N GLU A 101 -8.09 13.80 -17.97
CA GLU A 101 -8.05 14.82 -16.94
C GLU A 101 -9.12 14.60 -15.86
N GLU A 102 -10.32 14.19 -16.26
CA GLU A 102 -11.43 13.84 -15.37
C GLU A 102 -11.13 12.65 -14.46
N ASN A 103 -10.17 11.81 -14.84
CA ASN A 103 -9.74 10.62 -14.11
C ASN A 103 -8.53 10.89 -13.20
N ILE A 104 -8.08 12.14 -13.09
CA ILE A 104 -7.00 12.57 -12.20
C ILE A 104 -7.57 13.34 -11.00
N CYS A 105 -6.98 13.12 -9.83
CA CYS A 105 -7.44 13.73 -8.60
C CYS A 105 -6.30 13.99 -7.62
N GLU A 106 -5.83 15.24 -7.59
CA GLU A 106 -4.91 15.73 -6.57
C GLU A 106 -5.60 15.73 -5.20
N VAL A 107 -5.09 14.94 -4.26
CA VAL A 107 -5.62 14.84 -2.90
C VAL A 107 -4.50 14.55 -1.91
N ASP A 108 -4.64 15.06 -0.69
CA ASP A 108 -3.88 14.54 0.44
C ASP A 108 -4.50 13.23 0.92
N MET A 109 -3.72 12.14 0.85
CA MET A 109 -4.16 10.83 1.32
C MET A 109 -4.34 10.78 2.85
N ALA A 110 -3.82 11.74 3.61
CA ALA A 110 -4.10 11.87 5.04
C ALA A 110 -5.47 12.53 5.33
N ASP A 111 -6.12 13.14 4.33
CA ASP A 111 -7.41 13.80 4.46
C ASP A 111 -8.53 12.96 3.82
N CYS A 112 -9.27 12.24 4.68
CA CYS A 112 -10.37 11.39 4.24
C CYS A 112 -11.53 12.19 3.61
N ILE A 113 -11.68 13.49 3.89
CA ILE A 113 -12.70 14.33 3.26
C ILE A 113 -12.34 14.56 1.79
N GLU A 114 -11.08 14.86 1.48
CA GLU A 114 -10.63 15.03 0.09
C GLU A 114 -10.77 13.72 -0.70
N VAL A 115 -10.32 12.60 -0.12
CA VAL A 115 -10.47 11.26 -0.72
C VAL A 115 -11.95 10.93 -0.97
N SER A 116 -12.83 11.20 0.00
CA SER A 116 -14.27 10.98 -0.12
C SER A 116 -14.90 11.77 -1.26
N ARG A 117 -14.63 13.08 -1.32
CA ARG A 117 -15.13 13.98 -2.38
C ARG A 117 -14.69 13.51 -3.75
N CYS A 118 -13.44 13.07 -3.87
CA CYS A 118 -12.90 12.53 -5.11
C CYS A 118 -13.66 11.29 -5.59
N LEU A 119 -13.84 10.30 -4.69
CA LEU A 119 -14.57 9.07 -5.00
C LEU A 119 -16.06 9.34 -5.30
N GLN A 120 -16.68 10.30 -4.62
CA GLN A 120 -18.05 10.75 -4.91
C GLN A 120 -18.14 11.37 -6.31
N ARG A 121 -17.20 12.25 -6.68
CA ARG A 121 -17.14 12.84 -8.03
C ARG A 121 -17.04 11.75 -9.09
N TRP A 122 -16.13 10.80 -8.91
CA TRP A 122 -15.96 9.69 -9.84
C TRP A 122 -17.09 8.67 -9.84
N SER A 123 -17.87 8.56 -8.76
CA SER A 123 -18.98 7.59 -8.73
C SER A 123 -20.06 7.82 -9.81
N LYS A 124 -20.04 8.99 -10.47
CA LYS A 124 -20.90 9.28 -11.63
C LYS A 124 -20.37 8.73 -12.96
N SER A 125 -19.06 8.55 -13.10
CA SER A 125 -18.40 8.14 -14.35
C SER A 125 -17.74 6.76 -14.25
N MET A 126 -17.29 6.39 -13.06
CA MET A 126 -16.65 5.13 -12.73
C MET A 126 -17.72 4.14 -12.27
N GLU A 127 -18.23 3.32 -13.18
CA GLU A 127 -19.31 2.35 -12.88
C GLU A 127 -18.81 1.16 -12.03
N ARG A 128 -17.51 0.85 -12.09
CA ARG A 128 -16.88 -0.26 -11.37
C ARG A 128 -15.40 -0.01 -11.17
N VAL A 129 -14.80 -0.71 -10.21
CA VAL A 129 -13.33 -0.83 -10.07
C VAL A 129 -12.96 -2.29 -10.25
N THR A 130 -12.10 -2.58 -11.23
CA THR A 130 -11.65 -3.95 -11.49
C THR A 130 -10.35 -4.25 -10.76
N LEU A 131 -9.42 -3.29 -10.79
CA LEU A 131 -8.16 -3.34 -10.06
C LEU A 131 -8.02 -2.08 -9.21
N LEU A 132 -7.62 -2.24 -7.96
CA LEU A 132 -7.07 -1.17 -7.13
C LEU A 132 -5.59 -1.48 -6.86
N PHE A 133 -4.71 -0.51 -7.15
CA PHE A 133 -3.34 -0.51 -6.67
C PHE A 133 -3.15 0.63 -5.68
N ALA A 134 -3.13 0.30 -4.40
CA ALA A 134 -2.90 1.28 -3.35
C ALA A 134 -1.40 1.49 -3.11
N CYS A 135 -0.80 2.43 -3.86
CA CYS A 135 0.66 2.64 -3.87
C CYS A 135 1.13 3.83 -3.03
N HIS A 136 0.21 4.65 -2.51
CA HIS A 136 0.56 5.77 -1.66
C HIS A 136 1.22 5.31 -0.37
N GLY A 137 2.19 6.10 0.10
CA GLY A 137 2.77 5.89 1.40
C GLY A 137 3.88 6.88 1.73
N VAL A 138 4.14 7.02 3.02
CA VAL A 138 5.22 7.82 3.59
C VAL A 138 6.07 6.97 4.52
N MET A 139 7.35 7.31 4.66
CA MET A 139 8.30 6.59 5.49
C MET A 139 9.23 7.55 6.21
N ALA A 140 9.58 7.20 7.44
CA ALA A 140 10.58 7.87 8.26
C ALA A 140 10.32 9.38 8.47
N CYS A 141 9.08 9.84 8.31
CA CYS A 141 8.73 11.23 8.57
C CYS A 141 8.97 11.58 10.05
N GLY A 142 9.27 12.85 10.31
CA GLY A 142 9.27 13.39 11.67
C GLY A 142 7.89 13.34 12.32
N LYS A 143 7.82 13.67 13.61
CA LYS A 143 6.57 13.71 14.37
C LYS A 143 5.60 14.69 13.73
N ASP A 144 4.46 14.19 13.26
CA ASP A 144 3.43 14.97 12.59
C ASP A 144 2.08 14.22 12.72
N THR A 145 0.97 14.95 12.61
CA THR A 145 -0.39 14.41 12.80
C THR A 145 -1.35 14.95 11.74
N SER A 146 -2.27 14.10 11.28
CA SER A 146 -3.38 14.49 10.41
C SER A 146 -4.36 15.45 11.08
N ASN A 147 -5.29 16.01 10.29
CA ASN A 147 -6.43 16.83 10.74
C ASN A 147 -7.34 16.13 11.78
N TYR A 148 -7.16 14.83 11.99
CA TYR A 148 -7.91 14.02 12.94
C TYR A 148 -7.11 13.64 14.19
N GLY A 149 -5.90 14.17 14.35
CA GLY A 149 -5.01 13.85 15.48
C GLY A 149 -4.41 12.45 15.42
N ILE A 150 -4.45 11.80 14.25
CA ILE A 150 -3.80 10.51 14.00
C ILE A 150 -2.37 10.76 13.52
N GLU A 151 -1.43 9.94 13.99
CA GLU A 151 -0.03 9.98 13.56
C GLU A 151 0.09 9.84 12.04
N LYS A 152 0.99 10.60 11.41
CA LYS A 152 1.07 10.72 9.93
C LYS A 152 1.21 9.40 9.17
N HIS A 153 2.08 8.48 9.61
CA HIS A 153 2.23 7.19 8.92
C HIS A 153 0.97 6.35 9.08
N MET A 154 0.35 6.36 10.26
CA MET A 154 -0.93 5.68 10.50
C MET A 154 -2.06 6.28 9.67
N ALA A 155 -2.13 7.60 9.52
CA ALA A 155 -3.13 8.27 8.68
C ALA A 155 -2.95 7.90 7.20
N VAL A 156 -1.75 8.09 6.66
CA VAL A 156 -1.47 7.90 5.23
C VAL A 156 -1.38 6.43 4.84
N ASN A 157 -0.62 5.61 5.57
CA ASN A 157 -0.33 4.24 5.13
C ASN A 157 -1.43 3.25 5.56
N PHE A 158 -2.19 3.54 6.62
CA PHE A 158 -3.17 2.61 7.18
C PHE A 158 -4.61 3.11 7.05
N LEU A 159 -4.99 4.20 7.73
CA LEU A 159 -6.40 4.61 7.81
C LEU A 159 -6.98 5.03 6.46
N SER A 160 -6.21 5.71 5.63
CA SER A 160 -6.66 6.06 4.27
C SER A 160 -6.98 4.82 3.44
N ASN A 161 -6.23 3.71 3.61
CA ASN A 161 -6.50 2.44 2.96
C ASN A 161 -7.75 1.76 3.52
N VAL A 162 -7.96 1.79 4.83
CA VAL A 162 -9.20 1.33 5.46
C VAL A 162 -10.40 2.11 4.90
N PHE A 163 -10.27 3.42 4.76
CA PHE A 163 -11.29 4.27 4.13
C PHE A 163 -11.57 3.86 2.69
N LEU A 164 -10.52 3.73 1.85
CA LEU A 164 -10.63 3.30 0.46
C LEU A 164 -11.34 1.94 0.34
N ILE A 165 -10.96 0.96 1.16
CA ILE A 165 -11.59 -0.37 1.20
C ILE A 165 -13.09 -0.22 1.46
N ASN A 166 -13.48 0.47 2.52
CA ASN A 166 -14.87 0.63 2.91
C ASN A 166 -15.68 1.34 1.81
N THR A 167 -15.17 2.43 1.24
CA THR A 167 -15.87 3.19 0.20
C THR A 167 -16.03 2.39 -1.09
N ILE A 168 -14.98 1.68 -1.54
CA ILE A 168 -15.05 0.86 -2.75
C ILE A 168 -16.05 -0.27 -2.57
N LEU A 169 -15.99 -0.99 -1.45
CA LEU A 169 -16.90 -2.10 -1.19
C LEU A 169 -18.35 -1.63 -1.03
N GLN A 170 -18.58 -0.46 -0.43
CA GLN A 170 -19.91 0.14 -0.31
C GLN A 170 -20.48 0.54 -1.67
N LYS A 171 -19.68 1.14 -2.56
CA LYS A 171 -20.15 1.67 -3.85
C LYS A 171 -20.20 0.63 -4.97
N PHE A 172 -19.17 -0.22 -5.06
CA PHE A 172 -18.96 -1.15 -6.18
C PHE A 172 -19.25 -2.60 -5.82
N GLY A 173 -19.55 -2.88 -4.55
CA GLY A 173 -19.79 -4.22 -4.06
C GLY A 173 -18.50 -5.03 -3.88
N ASN A 174 -18.68 -6.30 -3.52
CA ASN A 174 -17.58 -7.20 -3.14
C ASN A 174 -17.06 -8.04 -4.33
N SER A 175 -17.85 -8.19 -5.39
CA SER A 175 -17.51 -9.06 -6.52
C SER A 175 -16.76 -8.30 -7.60
N ASN A 176 -15.70 -8.91 -8.13
CA ASN A 176 -14.94 -8.47 -9.30
C ASN A 176 -14.01 -7.25 -9.15
N CYS A 177 -13.73 -6.81 -7.91
CA CYS A 177 -12.66 -5.85 -7.63
C CYS A 177 -11.50 -6.56 -6.93
N ARG A 178 -10.32 -6.56 -7.55
CA ARG A 178 -9.08 -7.03 -6.92
C ARG A 178 -8.29 -5.85 -6.38
N MET A 179 -7.88 -5.92 -5.12
CA MET A 179 -7.17 -4.84 -4.44
C MET A 179 -5.77 -5.28 -4.00
N ILE A 180 -4.75 -4.57 -4.48
CA ILE A 180 -3.35 -4.78 -4.15
C ILE A 180 -2.88 -3.61 -3.30
N PHE A 181 -2.55 -3.88 -2.03
CA PHE A 181 -2.05 -2.88 -1.09
C PHE A 181 -0.55 -2.98 -0.91
N LEU A 182 0.19 -1.88 -1.13
CA LEU A 182 1.64 -1.88 -0.92
C LEU A 182 1.95 -1.85 0.59
N SER A 183 2.43 -2.98 1.10
CA SER A 183 2.93 -3.14 2.46
C SER A 183 4.47 -3.09 2.48
N SER A 184 5.12 -3.71 3.47
CA SER A 184 6.58 -3.76 3.58
C SER A 184 7.04 -4.89 4.50
N ALA A 185 8.18 -5.49 4.17
CA ALA A 185 8.91 -6.41 5.02
C ALA A 185 9.23 -5.86 6.41
N THR A 186 9.22 -4.53 6.61
CA THR A 186 9.38 -3.93 7.94
C THR A 186 8.30 -4.35 8.92
N LEU A 187 7.15 -4.85 8.45
CA LEU A 187 6.10 -5.41 9.31
C LEU A 187 6.62 -6.56 10.18
N HIS A 188 7.67 -7.26 9.74
CA HIS A 188 8.27 -8.34 10.53
C HIS A 188 8.88 -7.84 11.83
N ALA A 189 9.20 -6.54 11.96
CA ALA A 189 9.68 -5.95 13.21
C ALA A 189 8.60 -5.89 14.32
N ALA A 190 7.33 -6.18 14.01
CA ALA A 190 6.23 -6.15 14.97
C ALA A 190 6.37 -7.14 16.14
N HIS A 191 7.24 -8.16 16.05
CA HIS A 191 7.53 -9.03 17.18
C HIS A 191 8.31 -8.34 18.31
N LEU A 192 8.92 -7.19 18.04
CA LEU A 192 9.71 -6.43 19.00
C LEU A 192 8.86 -5.51 19.90
N TRP A 193 7.59 -5.32 19.58
CA TRP A 193 6.74 -4.31 20.24
C TRP A 193 5.68 -4.95 21.12
N ASP A 194 5.19 -4.17 22.09
CA ASP A 194 4.11 -4.59 22.97
C ASP A 194 2.84 -4.87 22.15
N PRO A 195 2.18 -6.04 22.32
CA PRO A 195 0.90 -6.34 21.69
C PRO A 195 -0.15 -5.22 21.81
N GLN A 196 -0.15 -4.43 22.89
CA GLN A 196 -1.05 -3.30 23.11
C GLN A 196 -0.86 -2.14 22.12
N GLU A 197 0.33 -2.03 21.51
CA GLU A 197 0.60 -1.07 20.43
C GLU A 197 -0.20 -1.38 19.16
N PHE A 198 -0.74 -2.60 19.06
CA PHE A 198 -1.57 -3.00 17.92
C PHE A 198 -3.06 -2.97 18.22
N SER A 199 -3.52 -2.66 19.43
CA SER A 199 -4.93 -2.87 19.81
C SER A 199 -5.63 -1.65 20.39
N SER A 200 -4.95 -0.51 20.52
CA SER A 200 -5.54 0.73 21.08
C SER A 200 -5.60 1.88 20.09
N VAL A 201 -6.67 2.66 20.16
CA VAL A 201 -6.84 3.92 19.42
C VAL A 201 -5.70 4.89 19.70
N ASP A 202 -5.23 4.95 20.95
CA ASP A 202 -4.13 5.82 21.34
C ASP A 202 -2.81 5.42 20.68
N ALA A 203 -2.59 4.13 20.42
CA ALA A 203 -1.40 3.69 19.70
C ALA A 203 -1.32 4.31 18.30
N PHE A 204 -2.45 4.49 17.60
CA PHE A 204 -2.46 5.08 16.27
C PHE A 204 -2.19 6.60 16.29
N ARG A 205 -2.21 7.22 17.48
CA ARG A 205 -1.85 8.64 17.69
C ARG A 205 -0.42 8.83 18.19
N ARG A 206 0.24 7.77 18.64
CA ARG A 206 1.58 7.85 19.24
C ARG A 206 2.65 7.83 18.16
N TYR A 207 3.59 8.77 18.27
CA TYR A 207 4.81 8.78 17.49
C TYR A 207 5.99 8.40 18.39
N ARG A 208 6.68 7.32 18.05
CA ARG A 208 7.93 6.91 18.70
C ARG A 208 9.15 7.36 17.90
N ASN A 209 9.22 6.92 16.65
CA ASN A 209 10.17 7.38 15.64
C ASN A 209 9.63 6.99 14.25
N GLY A 210 10.09 7.65 13.19
CA GLY A 210 9.54 7.44 11.86
C GLY A 210 9.73 6.02 11.30
N TYR A 211 10.77 5.28 11.73
CA TYR A 211 10.99 3.90 11.33
C TYR A 211 9.97 2.95 11.97
N HIS A 212 9.78 3.09 13.28
CA HIS A 212 8.80 2.34 14.04
C HIS A 212 7.37 2.65 13.58
N SER A 213 7.00 3.94 13.47
CA SER A 213 5.67 4.35 13.00
C SER A 213 5.38 3.86 11.58
N TYR A 214 6.37 3.89 10.68
CA TYR A 214 6.25 3.28 9.35
C TYR A 214 5.97 1.77 9.45
N ALA A 215 6.81 1.03 10.16
CA ALA A 215 6.70 -0.41 10.26
C ALA A 215 5.38 -0.85 10.94
N LEU A 216 4.93 -0.12 11.97
CA LEU A 216 3.64 -0.29 12.62
C LEU A 216 2.48 -0.07 11.64
N SER A 217 2.51 1.01 10.85
CA SER A 217 1.46 1.30 9.87
C SER A 217 1.33 0.19 8.80
N LYS A 218 2.45 -0.39 8.37
CA LYS A 218 2.48 -1.50 7.39
C LYS A 218 2.00 -2.82 8.00
N TYR A 219 2.35 -3.07 9.27
CA TYR A 219 1.80 -4.19 10.02
C TYR A 219 0.27 -4.08 10.19
N CYS A 220 -0.24 -2.92 10.64
CA CYS A 220 -1.67 -2.69 10.82
C CYS A 220 -2.45 -2.85 9.50
N LEU A 221 -1.91 -2.36 8.38
CA LEU A 221 -2.53 -2.53 7.06
C LEU A 221 -2.65 -4.00 6.67
N SER A 222 -1.55 -4.76 6.68
CA SER A 222 -1.56 -6.16 6.32
C SER A 222 -2.42 -7.00 7.27
N ARG A 223 -2.41 -6.67 8.56
CA ARG A 223 -3.27 -7.31 9.56
C ARG A 223 -4.75 -7.04 9.32
N TYR A 224 -5.13 -5.79 9.02
CA TYR A 224 -6.50 -5.45 8.70
C TYR A 224 -7.00 -6.19 7.47
N ILE A 225 -6.21 -6.23 6.40
CA ILE A 225 -6.52 -6.99 5.18
C ILE A 225 -6.73 -8.47 5.49
N TYR A 226 -5.82 -9.08 6.27
CA TYR A 226 -5.94 -10.47 6.71
C TYR A 226 -7.24 -10.72 7.49
N LEU A 227 -7.55 -9.89 8.49
CA LEU A 227 -8.73 -10.09 9.33
C LEU A 227 -10.01 -9.83 8.54
N TYR A 228 -10.05 -8.78 7.73
CA TYR A 228 -11.22 -8.42 6.94
C TYR A 228 -11.57 -9.51 5.91
N SER A 229 -10.57 -10.07 5.22
CA SER A 229 -10.78 -11.19 4.28
C SER A 229 -11.20 -12.49 4.95
N ASN A 230 -10.78 -12.76 6.20
CA ASN A 230 -11.13 -14.00 6.90
C ASN A 230 -12.43 -13.95 7.71
N HIS A 231 -12.91 -12.76 8.09
CA HIS A 231 -14.08 -12.59 8.97
C HIS A 231 -15.32 -12.08 8.23
N THR A 232 -15.27 -11.94 6.90
CA THR A 232 -16.44 -11.58 6.11
C THR A 232 -16.81 -12.76 5.22
N ASP A 233 -18.11 -13.11 5.15
CA ASP A 233 -18.65 -14.12 4.22
C ASP A 233 -18.59 -13.67 2.74
N ARG A 234 -17.76 -12.69 2.44
CA ARG A 234 -17.70 -11.97 1.18
C ARG A 234 -16.49 -12.48 0.41
N THR A 235 -16.68 -12.74 -0.88
CA THR A 235 -15.60 -13.10 -1.82
C THR A 235 -14.72 -11.88 -2.13
N ILE A 236 -13.99 -11.39 -1.13
CA ILE A 236 -13.19 -10.17 -1.26
C ILE A 236 -11.77 -10.52 -1.68
N ASP A 237 -11.37 -10.07 -2.87
CA ASP A 237 -10.06 -10.34 -3.46
C ASP A 237 -9.09 -9.21 -3.13
N MET A 238 -8.64 -9.16 -1.87
CA MET A 238 -7.64 -8.19 -1.42
C MET A 238 -6.39 -8.88 -0.87
N VAL A 239 -5.22 -8.34 -1.17
CA VAL A 239 -3.95 -8.79 -0.62
C VAL A 239 -3.05 -7.61 -0.28
N SER A 240 -2.07 -7.86 0.58
CA SER A 240 -0.98 -6.92 0.81
C SER A 240 0.33 -7.47 0.25
N VAL A 241 1.18 -6.61 -0.31
CA VAL A 241 2.39 -7.05 -1.03
C VAL A 241 3.57 -6.18 -0.64
N HIS A 242 4.71 -6.78 -0.32
CA HIS A 242 5.98 -6.08 -0.29
C HIS A 242 6.52 -5.91 -1.72
N PRO A 243 6.67 -4.66 -2.21
CA PRO A 243 7.07 -4.41 -3.60
C PRO A 243 8.59 -4.48 -3.82
N GLY A 244 9.37 -4.95 -2.83
CA GLY A 244 10.82 -4.78 -2.77
C GLY A 244 11.25 -3.44 -2.16
N ILE A 245 12.56 -3.25 -2.03
CA ILE A 245 13.29 -2.08 -1.58
C ILE A 245 13.64 -1.28 -2.84
N VAL A 246 12.71 -0.44 -3.28
CA VAL A 246 12.90 0.34 -4.50
C VAL A 246 13.52 1.71 -4.16
N PRO A 247 14.67 2.11 -4.73
CA PRO A 247 15.28 3.41 -4.48
C PRO A 247 14.40 4.56 -5.00
N THR A 248 13.53 5.09 -4.13
CA THR A 248 12.54 6.11 -4.47
C THR A 248 12.62 7.31 -3.51
N ALA A 249 11.78 8.32 -3.77
CA ALA A 249 11.54 9.44 -2.86
C ALA A 249 10.98 9.01 -1.49
N LEU A 250 10.52 7.76 -1.33
CA LEU A 250 10.09 7.21 -0.04
C LEU A 250 11.23 7.30 1.02
N TYR A 251 12.48 7.21 0.59
CA TYR A 251 13.66 7.29 1.44
C TYR A 251 14.12 8.72 1.72
N ASN A 252 13.38 9.77 1.34
CA ASN A 252 13.84 11.15 1.51
C ASN A 252 14.03 11.57 2.97
N ASN A 253 13.29 10.96 3.91
CA ASN A 253 13.32 11.27 5.34
C ASN A 253 14.17 10.30 6.18
N VAL A 254 14.82 9.31 5.57
CA VAL A 254 15.79 8.46 6.29
C VAL A 254 17.07 9.24 6.56
N ASN A 255 17.98 8.69 7.39
CA ASN A 255 19.24 9.37 7.64
C ASN A 255 20.02 9.60 6.32
N ILE A 256 20.78 10.69 6.26
CA ILE A 256 21.40 11.14 5.00
C ILE A 256 22.42 10.13 4.44
N LEU A 257 23.16 9.44 5.32
CA LEU A 257 24.15 8.43 4.92
C LEU A 257 23.48 7.22 4.28
N TRP A 258 22.38 6.76 4.86
CA TRP A 258 21.57 5.65 4.37
C TRP A 258 20.84 6.02 3.08
N ARG A 259 20.31 7.25 3.00
CA ARG A 259 19.72 7.79 1.77
C ARG A 259 20.74 7.76 0.64
N PHE A 260 21.94 8.27 0.88
CA PHE A 260 23.04 8.24 -0.09
C PHE A 260 23.38 6.81 -0.50
N PHE A 261 23.52 5.90 0.48
CA PHE A 261 23.85 4.50 0.22
C PHE A 261 22.80 3.79 -0.63
N ILE A 262 21.50 3.94 -0.33
CA ILE A 262 20.42 3.37 -1.14
C ILE A 262 20.40 4.00 -2.54
N GLN A 263 20.42 5.32 -2.64
CA GLN A 263 20.21 6.04 -3.91
C GLN A 263 21.44 6.02 -4.83
N SER A 264 22.63 5.74 -4.30
CA SER A 264 23.89 5.77 -5.07
C SER A 264 24.52 4.39 -5.23
N VAL A 265 24.48 3.54 -4.20
CA VAL A 265 25.17 2.25 -4.19
C VAL A 265 24.18 1.11 -4.43
N LEU A 266 23.20 0.94 -3.55
CA LEU A 266 22.30 -0.21 -3.63
C LEU A 266 21.35 -0.16 -4.83
N LYS A 267 21.12 1.00 -5.46
CA LYS A 267 20.28 1.09 -6.68
C LYS A 267 20.71 0.18 -7.84
N HIS A 268 21.96 -0.29 -7.85
CA HIS A 268 22.48 -1.22 -8.85
C HIS A 268 22.17 -2.69 -8.55
N VAL A 269 21.75 -2.97 -7.31
CA VAL A 269 21.43 -4.31 -6.78
C VAL A 269 19.92 -4.47 -6.61
N LEU A 270 19.27 -3.41 -6.15
CA LEU A 270 17.85 -3.36 -5.82
C LEU A 270 16.96 -3.30 -7.05
N TRP A 271 15.69 -3.67 -6.88
CA TRP A 271 14.72 -3.57 -7.96
C TRP A 271 14.48 -2.13 -8.43
N THR A 272 14.29 -2.00 -9.73
CA THR A 272 13.82 -0.75 -10.32
C THR A 272 12.32 -0.56 -10.06
N PRO A 273 11.80 0.68 -10.11
CA PRO A 273 10.35 0.92 -10.05
C PRO A 273 9.56 0.14 -11.11
N SER A 274 10.15 -0.03 -12.30
CA SER A 274 9.58 -0.82 -13.40
C SER A 274 9.47 -2.31 -13.04
N THR A 275 10.50 -2.90 -12.43
CA THR A 275 10.48 -4.30 -11.99
C THR A 275 9.43 -4.53 -10.92
N ALA A 276 9.37 -3.65 -9.91
CA ALA A 276 8.38 -3.73 -8.84
C ALA A 276 6.95 -3.63 -9.38
N ALA A 277 6.69 -2.67 -10.27
CA ALA A 277 5.39 -2.50 -10.93
C ALA A 277 4.96 -3.74 -11.74
N LEU A 278 5.88 -4.35 -12.50
CA LEU A 278 5.58 -5.57 -13.27
C LEU A 278 5.15 -6.73 -12.37
N LYS A 279 5.88 -6.95 -11.27
CA LYS A 279 5.55 -8.01 -10.30
C LYS A 279 4.21 -7.75 -9.58
N LEU A 280 3.88 -6.49 -9.31
CA LEU A 280 2.58 -6.11 -8.74
C LEU A 280 1.44 -6.37 -9.74
N ILE A 281 1.61 -6.01 -11.01
CA ILE A 281 0.62 -6.28 -12.06
C ILE A 281 0.47 -7.78 -12.31
N GLU A 282 1.57 -8.53 -12.33
CA GLU A 282 1.55 -9.99 -12.39
C GLU A 282 0.75 -10.58 -11.23
N ALA A 283 1.00 -10.13 -10.00
CA ALA A 283 0.25 -10.57 -8.83
C ALA A 283 -1.25 -10.28 -9.01
N ALA A 284 -1.59 -9.07 -9.47
CA ALA A 284 -2.97 -8.69 -9.78
C ALA A 284 -3.63 -9.53 -10.88
N HIS A 285 -2.89 -10.30 -11.67
CA HIS A 285 -3.42 -11.20 -12.70
C HIS A 285 -3.24 -12.69 -12.38
N SER A 286 -2.70 -13.03 -11.21
CA SER A 286 -2.44 -14.39 -10.76
C SER A 286 -3.53 -14.90 -9.81
N ASP A 287 -3.52 -16.18 -9.46
CA ASP A 287 -4.41 -16.68 -8.40
C ASP A 287 -3.80 -16.36 -7.04
N LEU A 288 -4.53 -15.57 -6.25
CA LEU A 288 -4.09 -15.04 -4.97
C LEU A 288 -4.96 -15.62 -3.85
N ILE A 289 -4.38 -15.76 -2.68
CA ILE A 289 -5.07 -16.14 -1.45
C ILE A 289 -5.59 -14.85 -0.82
N PRO A 290 -6.93 -14.66 -0.72
CA PRO A 290 -7.51 -13.49 -0.05
C PRO A 290 -6.93 -13.26 1.35
N GLY A 291 -6.62 -12.01 1.67
CA GLY A 291 -6.08 -11.60 2.97
C GLY A 291 -4.61 -11.91 3.18
N ALA A 292 -3.95 -12.65 2.27
CA ALA A 292 -2.55 -13.00 2.44
C ALA A 292 -1.62 -11.79 2.21
N TYR A 293 -0.45 -11.88 2.85
CA TYR A 293 0.66 -10.98 2.64
C TYR A 293 1.70 -11.66 1.74
N TYR A 294 2.15 -10.96 0.71
CA TYR A 294 3.03 -11.51 -0.31
C TYR A 294 4.42 -10.86 -0.31
N GLU A 295 5.44 -11.70 -0.47
CA GLU A 295 6.82 -11.31 -0.72
C GLU A 295 7.35 -12.12 -1.90
N TYR A 296 7.96 -11.47 -2.89
CA TYR A 296 8.57 -12.15 -4.04
C TYR A 296 7.64 -13.16 -4.75
N GLY A 297 6.34 -12.86 -4.82
CA GLY A 297 5.33 -13.72 -5.45
C GLY A 297 4.86 -14.91 -4.60
N ARG A 298 5.27 -15.00 -3.33
CA ARG A 298 4.87 -16.06 -2.40
C ARG A 298 4.01 -15.51 -1.29
N ALA A 299 2.94 -16.23 -0.94
CA ALA A 299 2.16 -15.95 0.25
C ALA A 299 3.00 -16.31 1.47
N MET A 300 3.13 -15.36 2.39
CA MET A 300 3.85 -15.54 3.65
C MET A 300 2.89 -15.99 4.74
N ASP A 301 3.36 -16.85 5.64
CA ASP A 301 2.60 -17.21 6.84
C ASP A 301 2.32 -15.96 7.65
N SER A 302 1.04 -15.75 7.96
CA SER A 302 0.60 -14.53 8.61
C SER A 302 1.07 -14.49 10.07
N SER A 303 2.09 -13.66 10.34
CA SER A 303 2.50 -13.21 11.68
C SER A 303 1.41 -12.41 12.42
N PHE A 304 0.22 -12.31 11.81
CA PHE A 304 -0.98 -11.63 12.29
C PHE A 304 -1.84 -12.52 13.21
N ARG A 305 -1.68 -13.85 13.20
CA ARG A 305 -2.56 -14.77 13.94
C ARG A 305 -2.40 -14.63 15.45
N GLY A 306 -3.54 -14.53 16.16
CA GLY A 306 -3.63 -14.80 17.60
C GLY A 306 -3.35 -13.63 18.56
N LYS A 307 -3.21 -12.39 18.07
CA LYS A 307 -2.89 -11.23 18.91
C LYS A 307 -4.09 -10.31 19.16
N ASP A 308 -5.13 -10.76 19.86
CA ASP A 308 -6.26 -9.89 20.25
C ASP A 308 -6.95 -9.18 19.05
N ASP A 309 -7.40 -9.99 18.09
CA ASP A 309 -7.99 -9.53 16.82
C ASP A 309 -9.27 -8.71 17.03
N ALA A 310 -10.07 -9.08 18.04
CA ALA A 310 -11.29 -8.37 18.38
C ALA A 310 -11.02 -6.94 18.84
N ASN A 311 -10.00 -6.69 19.68
CA ASN A 311 -9.69 -5.32 20.10
C ASN A 311 -9.08 -4.50 18.96
N PHE A 312 -8.21 -5.08 18.14
CA PHE A 312 -7.69 -4.37 16.97
C PHE A 312 -8.84 -3.92 16.05
N MET A 313 -9.74 -4.82 15.67
CA MET A 313 -10.88 -4.48 14.79
C MET A 313 -11.80 -3.45 15.44
N ARG A 314 -12.07 -3.53 16.75
CA ARG A 314 -12.83 -2.51 17.49
C ARG A 314 -12.14 -1.14 17.47
N SER A 315 -10.83 -1.09 17.66
CA SER A 315 -10.06 0.16 17.61
C SER A 315 -10.05 0.78 16.22
N VAL A 316 -9.92 -0.04 15.17
CA VAL A 316 -10.03 0.42 13.78
C VAL A 316 -11.43 0.97 13.51
N GLN A 317 -12.49 0.25 13.89
CA GLN A 317 -13.87 0.72 13.74
C GLN A 317 -14.11 2.03 14.48
N LYS A 318 -13.62 2.16 15.72
CA LYS A 318 -13.77 3.38 16.52
C LYS A 318 -13.13 4.59 15.84
N ILE A 319 -11.87 4.49 15.42
CA ILE A 319 -11.21 5.60 14.71
C ILE A 319 -11.88 5.89 13.38
N ASN A 320 -12.26 4.84 12.65
CA ASN A 320 -12.97 5.01 11.39
C ASN A 320 -14.26 5.81 11.63
N SER A 321 -15.09 5.44 12.60
CA SER A 321 -16.29 6.20 12.96
C SER A 321 -15.99 7.63 13.41
N GLU A 322 -14.93 7.88 14.18
CA GLU A 322 -14.51 9.23 14.59
C GLU A 322 -14.13 10.12 13.38
N VAL A 323 -13.50 9.53 12.35
CA VAL A 323 -13.13 10.22 11.11
C VAL A 323 -14.37 10.40 10.21
N PHE A 324 -15.19 9.36 10.05
CA PHE A 324 -16.41 9.39 9.26
C PHE A 324 -17.44 10.39 9.81
N ALA A 325 -17.54 10.52 11.14
CA ALA A 325 -18.42 11.52 11.77
C ALA A 325 -18.03 12.97 11.45
N LYS A 326 -16.81 13.21 10.95
CA LYS A 326 -16.34 14.52 10.50
C LYS A 326 -16.56 14.75 9.00
N LEU A 327 -16.98 13.73 8.26
CA LEU A 327 -17.37 13.91 6.86
C LEU A 327 -18.68 14.72 6.84
N PRO A 328 -18.81 15.69 5.92
CA PRO A 328 -20.08 16.38 5.75
C PRO A 328 -21.18 15.36 5.42
N GLU A 329 -22.32 15.44 6.11
CA GLU A 329 -23.49 14.61 5.80
C GLU A 329 -23.82 14.75 4.30
N GLU A 330 -24.00 13.61 3.63
CA GLU A 330 -24.45 13.58 2.24
C GLU A 330 -25.84 14.24 2.19
N ARG A 331 -25.91 15.51 1.80
CA ARG A 331 -27.16 16.10 1.32
C ARG A 331 -27.46 15.40 -0.01
N SER A 332 -28.23 14.32 0.07
CA SER A 332 -28.94 13.79 -1.10
C SER A 332 -29.72 14.94 -1.73
N LYS A 333 -29.34 15.29 -2.96
CA LYS A 333 -30.13 16.14 -3.84
C LYS A 333 -30.56 15.30 -5.02
#